data_AF-A0AAV5XW68-F1
#
_entry.id   AF-A0AAV5XW68-F1
#
_cell.length_a   1.000
_cell.length_b   1.000
_cell.length_c   1.000
_cell.angle_alpha   90.00
_cell.angle_beta   90.00
_cell.angle_gamma   90.00
#
_symmetry.space_group_name_H-M   'P 1'
#
loop_
_entity.id
_entity.type
_entity.pdbx_description
1 polymer ?
#
loop_
_entity_poly.entity_id
_entity_poly.type
_entity_poly.pdbx_seq_one_letter_code
_entity_poly.pdbx_strand_id
1 'polypeptide(L)'
;MHPIVGIFTERAAAERAAAALEAQGIPRERMTILVPGHADSSLAEVPTTESEPPGVGRALGGVVGGAAGAAGGIQAGVLTSVLVPGVGPVIALGLLGAALFGAAGAAVGQALDESLREGIPKDEVFVYEDALRRGRRVLVALVADAPQADAARHALEAAGAETVDAARESWWIGLREAEAADYTAQGGEFTRDENDYRRGFEAALSVGGRAYAEMDQELRARYPDAYAREAFRRGYERGQAYAEARRRGARAA
;
A
#
# COMPACT_ATOMS: atom_id res chain seq x y z
N MET A 1 3.74 12.38 14.20
CA MET A 1 3.73 10.92 14.00
C MET A 1 4.36 10.65 12.66
N HIS A 2 5.23 9.64 12.56
CA HIS A 2 5.92 9.28 11.33
C HIS A 2 5.53 7.85 10.95
N PRO A 3 5.09 7.61 9.70
CA PRO A 3 4.85 6.25 9.24
C PRO A 3 6.18 5.56 8.92
N ILE A 4 6.34 4.32 9.41
CA ILE A 4 7.45 3.44 9.08
C ILE A 4 6.86 2.19 8.45
N VAL A 5 7.47 1.73 7.35
CA VAL A 5 6.92 0.64 6.55
C VAL A 5 7.98 -0.42 6.31
N GLY A 6 7.60 -1.68 6.50
CA GLY A 6 8.42 -2.85 6.19
C GLY A 6 7.66 -3.83 5.29
N ILE A 7 8.33 -4.34 4.26
CA ILE A 7 7.72 -5.26 3.29
C ILE A 7 8.33 -6.65 3.47
N PHE A 8 7.48 -7.65 3.66
CA PHE A 8 7.89 -9.00 4.05
C PHE A 8 7.43 -10.05 3.03
N THR A 9 8.31 -10.99 2.74
CA THR A 9 7.97 -12.15 1.90
C THR A 9 7.07 -13.15 2.61
N GLU A 10 7.10 -13.19 3.95
CA GLU A 10 6.36 -14.15 4.77
C GLU A 10 5.49 -13.45 5.83
N ARG A 11 4.39 -14.12 6.22
CA ARG A 11 3.42 -13.59 7.19
C ARG A 11 4.04 -13.60 8.57
N ALA A 12 4.64 -14.74 8.93
CA ALA A 12 5.34 -14.91 10.19
C ALA A 12 6.46 -13.88 10.39
N ALA A 13 7.15 -13.44 9.32
CA ALA A 13 8.16 -12.38 9.41
C ALA A 13 7.55 -11.03 9.78
N ALA A 14 6.44 -10.65 9.14
CA ALA A 14 5.71 -9.43 9.47
C ALA A 14 5.13 -9.45 10.89
N GLU A 15 4.64 -10.61 11.34
CA GLU A 15 4.12 -10.79 12.71
C GLU A 15 5.23 -10.70 13.77
N ARG A 16 6.39 -11.33 13.53
CA ARG A 16 7.56 -11.18 14.40
C ARG A 16 8.02 -9.73 14.48
N ALA A 17 8.00 -9.02 13.36
CA ALA A 17 8.33 -7.60 13.31
C ALA A 17 7.36 -6.77 14.17
N ALA A 18 6.05 -7.00 14.03
CA ALA A 18 5.04 -6.33 14.86
C ALA A 18 5.25 -6.60 16.37
N ALA A 19 5.53 -7.85 16.75
CA ALA A 19 5.84 -8.19 18.14
C ALA A 19 7.12 -7.49 18.65
N ALA A 20 8.15 -7.34 17.80
CA ALA A 20 9.36 -6.61 18.15
C ALA A 20 9.09 -5.11 18.35
N LEU A 21 8.24 -4.50 17.52
CA LEU A 21 7.83 -3.10 17.67
C LEU A 21 6.98 -2.88 18.93
N GLU A 22 6.10 -3.81 19.27
CA GLU A 22 5.35 -3.76 20.52
C GLU A 22 6.25 -3.80 21.76
N ALA A 23 7.27 -4.67 21.75
CA ALA A 23 8.27 -4.73 22.81
C ALA A 23 9.07 -3.42 22.96
N GLN A 24 9.11 -2.59 21.92
CA GLN A 24 9.70 -1.24 21.93
C GLN A 24 8.68 -0.14 22.34
N GLY A 25 7.47 -0.51 22.74
CA GLY A 25 6.44 0.41 23.22
C GLY A 25 5.59 1.04 22.11
N ILE A 26 5.63 0.52 20.88
CA ILE A 26 4.71 0.94 19.81
C ILE A 26 3.41 0.15 19.97
N PRO A 27 2.28 0.82 20.28
CA PRO A 27 1.02 0.14 20.56
C PRO A 27 0.45 -0.51 19.28
N ARG A 28 -0.24 -1.64 19.44
CA ARG A 28 -0.77 -2.45 18.32
C ARG A 28 -1.78 -1.72 17.46
N GLU A 29 -2.51 -0.79 18.07
CA GLU A 29 -3.50 0.05 17.39
C GLU A 29 -2.83 1.03 16.42
N ARG A 30 -1.51 1.24 16.54
CA ARG A 30 -0.68 2.02 15.62
C ARG A 30 0.05 1.17 14.59
N MET A 31 -0.22 -0.12 14.54
CA MET A 31 0.36 -1.05 13.59
C MET A 31 -0.73 -1.64 12.69
N THR A 32 -0.42 -1.85 11.42
CA THR A 32 -1.36 -2.42 10.46
C THR A 32 -0.61 -3.32 9.51
N ILE A 33 -1.06 -4.57 9.35
CA ILE A 33 -0.51 -5.48 8.36
C ILE A 33 -1.43 -5.58 7.16
N LEU A 34 -0.89 -5.30 5.99
CA LEU A 34 -1.52 -5.51 4.70
C LEU A 34 -1.10 -6.88 4.17
N VAL A 35 -2.06 -7.67 3.70
CA VAL A 35 -1.82 -9.02 3.16
C VAL A 35 -2.41 -9.16 1.75
N PRO A 36 -1.88 -10.07 0.91
CA PRO A 36 -2.48 -10.37 -0.39
C PRO A 36 -3.91 -10.88 -0.20
N GLY A 37 -4.86 -10.35 -0.96
CA GLY A 37 -6.23 -10.85 -0.95
C GLY A 37 -6.38 -12.02 -1.93
N HIS A 38 -6.75 -13.20 -1.43
CA HIS A 38 -7.67 -14.07 -2.16
C HIS A 38 -9.03 -13.87 -1.51
N ALA A 39 -10.10 -13.73 -2.29
CA ALA A 39 -11.48 -13.77 -1.80
C ALA A 39 -11.85 -15.20 -1.36
N ASP A 40 -10.91 -15.90 -0.73
CA ASP A 40 -11.11 -17.22 -0.21
C ASP A 40 -11.14 -17.16 1.32
N SER A 41 -12.09 -17.91 1.84
CA SER A 41 -12.60 -17.99 3.20
C SER A 41 -11.58 -18.28 4.31
N SER A 42 -10.28 -18.33 4.01
CA SER A 42 -9.21 -18.67 4.95
C SER A 42 -8.83 -17.55 5.92
N LEU A 43 -9.36 -16.33 5.75
CA LEU A 43 -9.23 -15.28 6.79
C LEU A 43 -10.07 -15.61 8.05
N ALA A 44 -10.94 -16.62 7.99
CA ALA A 44 -11.71 -17.12 9.13
C ALA A 44 -11.02 -18.26 9.90
N GLU A 45 -9.96 -18.87 9.36
CA GLU A 45 -9.19 -19.92 10.04
C GLU A 45 -7.83 -19.37 10.47
N VAL A 46 -7.81 -18.64 11.58
CA VAL A 46 -6.57 -18.44 12.35
C VAL A 46 -6.48 -19.59 13.37
N PRO A 47 -5.45 -20.44 13.33
CA PRO A 47 -5.18 -21.38 14.41
C PRO A 47 -4.86 -20.56 15.67
N THR A 48 -5.79 -20.53 16.62
CA THR A 48 -5.48 -20.12 17.99
C THR A 48 -4.49 -21.14 18.56
N THR A 49 -3.38 -20.65 19.10
CA THR A 49 -2.36 -21.44 19.78
C THR A 49 -3.01 -22.49 20.69
N GLU A 50 -2.54 -23.73 20.59
CA GLU A 50 -3.04 -24.89 21.34
C GLU A 50 -3.03 -24.65 22.85
N SER A 51 -4.14 -24.20 23.44
CA SER A 51 -4.33 -24.18 24.90
C SER A 51 -5.79 -24.08 25.38
N GLU A 52 -6.80 -23.91 24.51
CA GLU A 52 -8.18 -23.71 24.96
C GLU A 52 -9.11 -24.90 24.63
N PRO A 53 -10.03 -25.29 25.55
CA PRO A 53 -10.94 -26.41 25.33
C PRO A 53 -11.88 -26.16 24.15
N PRO A 54 -12.31 -27.22 23.43
CA PRO A 54 -13.13 -27.08 22.23
C PRO A 54 -14.51 -26.51 22.58
N GLY A 55 -14.77 -25.26 22.21
CA GLY A 55 -16.10 -24.66 22.43
C GLY A 55 -16.24 -23.15 22.30
N VAL A 56 -15.16 -22.35 22.23
CA VAL A 56 -15.26 -20.88 22.14
C VAL A 56 -14.40 -20.32 20.99
N GLY A 57 -14.43 -20.98 19.83
CA GLY A 57 -13.82 -20.48 18.59
C GLY A 57 -14.76 -19.57 17.81
N ARG A 58 -15.32 -18.53 18.44
CA ARG A 58 -16.03 -17.46 17.73
C ARG A 58 -15.20 -16.20 17.85
N ALA A 59 -14.18 -16.09 16.98
CA ALA A 59 -13.42 -14.87 16.83
C ALA A 59 -14.41 -13.71 16.64
N LEU A 60 -14.47 -12.84 17.65
CA LEU A 60 -15.19 -11.58 17.60
C LEU A 60 -14.44 -10.67 16.61
N GLY A 61 -14.67 -10.89 15.32
CA GLY A 61 -14.42 -9.87 14.31
C GLY A 61 -15.33 -8.70 14.65
N GLY A 62 -14.74 -7.61 15.14
CA GLY A 62 -15.48 -6.40 15.49
C GLY A 62 -16.21 -5.86 14.28
N VAL A 63 -17.51 -6.12 14.19
CA VAL A 63 -18.43 -5.41 13.31
C VAL A 63 -18.53 -3.99 13.85
N VAL A 64 -17.61 -3.11 13.44
CA VAL A 64 -17.81 -1.66 13.55
C VAL A 64 -18.14 -1.16 12.15
N GLY A 65 -19.41 -1.32 11.79
CA GLY A 65 -19.96 -0.92 10.50
C GLY A 65 -21.48 -0.80 10.60
N GLY A 66 -21.94 0.34 11.13
CA GLY A 66 -23.29 0.91 10.93
C GLY A 66 -24.51 0.00 11.12
N ALA A 67 -25.17 0.11 12.26
CA ALA A 67 -26.57 -0.26 12.36
C ALA A 67 -27.43 0.67 11.48
N ALA A 68 -27.77 0.24 10.26
CA ALA A 68 -29.03 0.51 9.55
C ALA A 68 -28.92 0.06 8.08
N GLY A 69 -29.61 -1.02 7.71
CA GLY A 69 -29.71 -1.47 6.33
C GLY A 69 -30.25 -2.89 6.16
N ALA A 70 -31.20 -3.30 7.01
CA ALA A 70 -31.97 -4.51 6.75
C ALA A 70 -33.01 -4.21 5.65
N ALA A 71 -33.18 -5.17 4.73
CA ALA A 71 -34.10 -5.21 3.59
C ALA A 71 -33.61 -4.52 2.30
N GLY A 72 -32.86 -5.26 1.49
CA GLY A 72 -32.68 -4.91 0.07
C GLY A 72 -31.34 -5.33 -0.51
N GLY A 73 -31.06 -6.64 -0.55
CA GLY A 73 -30.28 -7.32 -1.60
C GLY A 73 -29.10 -6.61 -2.30
N ILE A 74 -28.23 -5.90 -1.57
CA ILE A 74 -26.90 -5.54 -2.07
C ILE A 74 -25.89 -6.34 -1.24
N GLN A 75 -25.19 -7.27 -1.89
CA GLN A 75 -23.98 -7.89 -1.36
C GLN A 75 -22.88 -6.81 -1.32
N ALA A 76 -23.04 -5.81 -0.46
CA ALA A 76 -21.99 -4.84 -0.18
C ALA A 76 -20.94 -5.60 0.63
N GLY A 77 -19.74 -5.72 0.04
CA GLY A 77 -18.62 -6.48 0.60
C GLY A 77 -18.45 -6.22 2.09
N VAL A 78 -18.49 -7.29 2.86
CA VAL A 78 -18.17 -7.25 4.29
C VAL A 78 -16.70 -6.85 4.40
N LEU A 79 -16.44 -5.71 5.04
CA LEU A 79 -15.10 -5.30 5.42
C LEU A 79 -14.63 -6.22 6.54
N THR A 80 -13.91 -7.29 6.19
CA THR A 80 -13.26 -8.15 7.19
C THR A 80 -11.87 -7.59 7.49
N SER A 81 -11.77 -6.58 8.35
CA SER A 81 -10.53 -6.39 9.11
C SER A 81 -10.51 -7.49 10.17
N VAL A 82 -9.51 -8.35 10.10
CA VAL A 82 -9.30 -9.37 11.15
C VAL A 82 -8.36 -8.75 12.16
N LEU A 83 -8.84 -8.58 13.38
CA LEU A 83 -7.97 -8.24 14.50
C LEU A 83 -7.25 -9.53 14.92
N VAL A 84 -5.98 -9.65 14.57
CA VAL A 84 -5.17 -10.80 14.97
C VAL A 84 -4.61 -10.53 16.36
N PRO A 85 -4.91 -11.38 17.37
CA PRO A 85 -4.28 -11.28 18.67
C PRO A 85 -2.76 -11.32 18.49
N GLY A 86 -2.06 -10.28 18.93
CA GLY A 86 -0.61 -10.14 18.73
C GLY A 86 -0.20 -8.98 17.82
N VAL A 87 -1.04 -8.60 16.86
CA VAL A 87 -0.54 -7.95 15.62
C VAL A 87 -1.32 -6.69 15.22
N GLY A 88 -2.54 -6.51 15.73
CA GLY A 88 -3.40 -5.38 15.34
C GLY A 88 -4.23 -5.66 14.08
N PRO A 89 -4.81 -4.63 13.44
CA PRO A 89 -5.67 -4.79 12.27
C PRO A 89 -4.90 -5.37 11.06
N VAL A 90 -5.50 -6.38 10.43
CA VAL A 90 -5.02 -6.96 9.17
C VAL A 90 -5.98 -6.63 8.02
N ILE A 91 -5.46 -6.07 6.93
CA ILE A 91 -6.24 -5.59 5.77
C ILE A 91 -5.77 -6.31 4.49
N ALA A 92 -6.71 -6.80 3.69
CA ALA A 92 -6.39 -7.41 2.40
C ALA A 92 -6.19 -6.36 1.28
N LEU A 93 -5.32 -6.63 0.30
CA LEU A 93 -5.04 -5.74 -0.85
C LEU A 93 -6.31 -5.21 -1.55
N GLY A 94 -7.33 -6.05 -1.76
CA GLY A 94 -8.59 -5.64 -2.38
C GLY A 94 -9.32 -4.55 -1.59
N LEU A 95 -9.23 -4.59 -0.25
CA LEU A 95 -9.80 -3.57 0.64
C LEU A 95 -8.95 -2.31 0.67
N LEU A 96 -7.61 -2.46 0.66
CA LEU A 96 -6.68 -1.35 0.64
C LEU A 96 -6.87 -0.47 -0.61
N GLY A 97 -7.03 -1.09 -1.78
CA GLY A 97 -7.31 -0.38 -3.03
C GLY A 97 -8.61 0.42 -2.97
N ALA A 98 -9.70 -0.18 -2.47
CA ALA A 98 -10.99 0.51 -2.29
C ALA A 98 -10.91 1.67 -1.31
N ALA A 99 -10.17 1.50 -0.22
CA ALA A 99 -10.05 2.47 0.85
C ALA A 99 -9.21 3.70 0.52
N LEU A 100 -8.11 3.50 -0.22
CA LEU A 100 -7.18 4.56 -0.60
C LEU A 100 -7.64 5.32 -1.85
N PHE A 101 -8.33 4.65 -2.77
CA PHE A 101 -8.72 5.22 -4.06
C PHE A 101 -10.23 5.47 -4.22
N GLY A 102 -11.04 5.18 -3.20
CA GLY A 102 -12.50 5.40 -3.21
C GLY A 102 -13.22 4.56 -4.28
N ALA A 103 -14.43 4.99 -4.68
CA ALA A 103 -15.27 4.29 -5.66
C ALA A 103 -14.62 4.02 -7.04
N ALA A 104 -13.41 4.52 -7.29
CA ALA A 104 -12.62 4.29 -8.48
C ALA A 104 -11.70 3.04 -8.41
N GLY A 105 -11.45 2.49 -7.23
CA GLY A 105 -10.61 1.29 -7.01
C GLY A 105 -11.45 0.11 -6.51
N ALA A 106 -12.04 -0.67 -7.43
CA ALA A 106 -13.08 -1.66 -7.17
C ALA A 106 -14.34 -1.06 -6.52
N ALA A 107 -15.52 -1.45 -7.00
CA ALA A 107 -16.76 -0.91 -6.47
C ALA A 107 -16.86 -1.18 -4.95
N VAL A 108 -17.23 -0.13 -4.19
CA VAL A 108 -17.56 -0.11 -2.75
C VAL A 108 -16.39 0.18 -1.78
N GLY A 109 -16.43 1.34 -1.10
CA GLY A 109 -15.80 1.48 0.24
C GLY A 109 -15.38 2.89 0.68
N GLN A 110 -16.22 3.60 1.43
CA GLN A 110 -15.90 4.84 2.16
C GLN A 110 -15.37 4.61 3.59
N ALA A 111 -14.93 3.39 3.94
CA ALA A 111 -14.79 2.98 5.35
C ALA A 111 -13.43 2.33 5.67
N LEU A 112 -12.33 3.05 5.43
CA LEU A 112 -11.16 2.90 6.30
C LEU A 112 -11.27 3.95 7.40
N ASP A 113 -10.95 3.58 8.63
CA ASP A 113 -10.78 4.55 9.72
C ASP A 113 -9.77 5.63 9.29
N GLU A 114 -10.07 6.90 9.58
CA GLU A 114 -9.22 8.03 9.16
C GLU A 114 -7.81 7.91 9.77
N SER A 115 -7.72 7.29 10.96
CA SER A 115 -6.47 6.94 11.63
C SER A 115 -5.56 6.02 10.80
N LEU A 116 -6.14 5.04 10.08
CA LEU A 116 -5.42 4.13 9.19
C LEU A 116 -5.03 4.82 7.87
N ARG A 117 -5.86 5.76 7.40
CA ARG A 117 -5.57 6.60 6.22
C ARG A 117 -4.45 7.59 6.47
N GLU A 118 -4.32 8.09 7.69
CA GLU A 118 -3.23 8.97 8.11
C GLU A 118 -1.90 8.22 8.22
N GLY A 119 -1.95 6.90 8.47
CA GLY A 119 -0.75 6.07 8.68
C GLY A 119 -0.08 5.50 7.45
N ILE A 120 -0.77 5.38 6.31
CA ILE A 120 -0.18 4.82 5.08
C ILE A 120 0.35 5.95 4.20
N PRO A 121 1.66 5.98 3.88
CA PRO A 121 2.20 6.96 2.94
C PRO A 121 1.51 6.88 1.58
N LYS A 122 0.70 7.89 1.26
CA LYS A 122 -0.16 7.90 0.07
C LYS A 122 0.62 8.03 -1.24
N ASP A 123 1.83 8.57 -1.17
CA ASP A 123 2.74 8.71 -2.30
C ASP A 123 3.36 7.39 -2.75
N GLU A 124 3.36 6.36 -1.88
CA GLU A 124 4.01 5.07 -2.12
C GLU A 124 3.03 3.92 -2.38
N VAL A 125 1.75 4.23 -2.57
CA VAL A 125 0.70 3.20 -2.63
C VAL A 125 0.93 2.21 -3.77
N PHE A 126 1.47 2.66 -4.90
CA PHE A 126 1.78 1.77 -6.02
C PHE A 126 2.84 0.71 -5.66
N VAL A 127 3.78 1.03 -4.77
CA VAL A 127 4.79 0.09 -4.26
C VAL A 127 4.12 -0.96 -3.37
N TYR A 128 3.22 -0.52 -2.48
CA TYR A 128 2.49 -1.44 -1.60
C TYR A 128 1.56 -2.36 -2.40
N GLU A 129 0.84 -1.82 -3.39
CA GLU A 129 0.00 -2.61 -4.29
C GLU A 129 0.81 -3.67 -5.04
N ASP A 130 1.96 -3.31 -5.59
CA ASP A 130 2.83 -4.25 -6.30
C ASP A 130 3.36 -5.33 -5.36
N ALA A 131 3.86 -4.96 -4.18
CA ALA A 131 4.32 -5.91 -3.18
C ALA A 131 3.22 -6.93 -2.82
N LEU A 132 2.01 -6.44 -2.55
CA LEU A 132 0.86 -7.29 -2.21
C LEU A 132 0.44 -8.18 -3.38
N ARG A 133 0.46 -7.68 -4.63
CA ARG A 133 0.19 -8.50 -5.83
C ARG A 133 1.22 -9.61 -6.02
N ARG A 134 2.47 -9.36 -5.62
CA ARG A 134 3.55 -10.36 -5.59
C ARG A 134 3.45 -11.32 -4.40
N GLY A 135 2.36 -11.32 -3.64
CA GLY A 135 2.16 -12.23 -2.51
C GLY A 135 2.85 -11.78 -1.20
N ARG A 136 3.38 -10.56 -1.16
CA ARG A 136 4.12 -10.03 0.00
C ARG A 136 3.19 -9.36 0.99
N ARG A 137 3.68 -9.09 2.20
CA ARG A 137 2.94 -8.41 3.28
C ARG A 137 3.58 -7.06 3.53
N VAL A 138 2.79 -6.07 3.93
CA VAL A 138 3.29 -4.74 4.24
C VAL A 138 2.87 -4.42 5.67
N LEU A 139 3.83 -4.22 6.57
CA LEU A 139 3.56 -3.71 7.92
C LEU A 139 3.78 -2.20 7.91
N VAL A 140 2.77 -1.46 8.35
CA VAL A 140 2.82 -0.01 8.55
C VAL A 140 2.71 0.26 10.05
N ALA A 141 3.65 1.02 10.59
CA ALA A 141 3.68 1.40 12.00
C ALA A 141 3.79 2.92 12.15
N LEU A 142 2.96 3.51 13.01
CA LEU A 142 2.99 4.93 13.33
C LEU A 142 3.79 5.19 14.60
N VAL A 143 4.91 5.89 14.46
CA VAL A 143 5.81 6.22 15.58
C VAL A 143 5.72 7.69 15.96
N ALA A 144 6.03 8.02 17.22
CA ALA A 144 5.88 9.36 17.76
C ALA A 144 6.94 10.33 17.23
N ASP A 145 8.20 9.91 17.20
CA ASP A 145 9.37 10.75 16.97
C ASP A 145 10.45 10.03 16.13
N ALA A 146 11.52 10.76 15.79
CA ALA A 146 12.61 10.25 14.97
C ALA A 146 13.45 9.16 15.66
N PRO A 147 13.82 9.26 16.95
CA PRO A 147 14.49 8.16 17.65
C PRO A 147 13.69 6.85 17.64
N GLN A 148 12.38 6.91 17.89
CA GLN A 148 11.51 5.74 17.81
C GLN A 148 11.40 5.21 16.36
N ALA A 149 11.46 6.09 15.35
CA ALA A 149 11.51 5.70 13.95
C ALA A 149 12.77 4.89 13.62
N ASP A 150 13.93 5.32 14.09
CA ASP A 150 15.20 4.63 13.83
C ASP A 150 15.24 3.26 14.50
N ALA A 151 14.80 3.18 15.77
CA ALA A 151 14.67 1.91 16.48
C ALA A 151 13.69 0.95 15.78
N ALA A 152 12.56 1.47 15.30
CA ALA A 152 11.58 0.70 14.55
C ALA A 152 12.14 0.19 13.22
N ARG A 153 12.85 1.02 12.45
CA ARG A 153 13.50 0.60 11.20
C ARG A 153 14.47 -0.55 11.43
N HIS A 154 15.32 -0.45 12.44
CA HIS A 154 16.24 -1.53 12.80
C HIS A 154 15.51 -2.82 13.19
N ALA A 155 14.40 -2.73 13.92
CA ALA A 155 13.59 -3.91 14.26
C ALA A 155 12.96 -4.56 13.02
N LEU A 156 12.45 -3.76 12.08
CA LEU A 156 11.90 -4.24 10.82
C LEU A 156 12.99 -4.93 9.98
N GLU A 157 14.16 -4.31 9.82
CA GLU A 157 15.30 -4.87 9.11
C GLU A 157 15.76 -6.19 9.73
N ALA A 158 15.91 -6.25 11.06
CA ALA A 158 16.28 -7.47 11.78
C ALA A 158 15.25 -8.59 11.62
N ALA A 159 13.97 -8.25 11.42
CA ALA A 159 12.90 -9.20 11.11
C ALA A 159 12.84 -9.62 9.62
N GLY A 160 13.74 -9.09 8.78
CA GLY A 160 13.83 -9.40 7.35
C GLY A 160 12.94 -8.53 6.46
N ALA A 161 12.60 -7.32 6.89
CA ALA A 161 11.89 -6.36 6.04
C ALA A 161 12.76 -5.90 4.88
N GLU A 162 12.19 -5.85 3.69
CA GLU A 162 12.67 -4.99 2.63
C GLU A 162 12.13 -3.56 2.85
N THR A 163 12.97 -2.57 2.57
CA THR A 163 12.59 -1.15 2.65
C THR A 163 11.68 -0.78 1.49
N VAL A 164 10.89 0.29 1.68
CA VAL A 164 10.03 0.84 0.61
C VAL A 164 10.87 1.28 -0.60
N ASP A 165 12.04 1.87 -0.36
CA ASP A 165 12.93 2.32 -1.43
C ASP A 165 13.47 1.15 -2.27
N ALA A 166 13.85 0.04 -1.63
CA ALA A 166 14.28 -1.16 -2.33
C ALA A 166 13.14 -1.80 -3.14
N ALA A 167 11.92 -1.83 -2.56
CA ALA A 167 10.75 -2.31 -3.27
C ALA A 167 10.37 -1.40 -4.45
N ARG A 168 10.51 -0.06 -4.30
CA ARG A 168 10.29 0.92 -5.38
C ARG A 168 11.30 0.71 -6.51
N GLU A 169 12.56 0.43 -6.17
CA GLU A 169 13.60 0.11 -7.14
C GLU A 169 13.29 -1.20 -7.89
N SER A 170 12.95 -2.26 -7.16
CA SER A 170 12.55 -3.55 -7.77
C SER A 170 11.33 -3.40 -8.68
N TRP A 171 10.36 -2.57 -8.29
CA TRP A 171 9.20 -2.25 -9.10
C TRP A 171 9.60 -1.53 -10.40
N TRP A 172 10.45 -0.51 -10.32
CA TRP A 172 10.94 0.21 -11.51
C TRP A 172 11.71 -0.70 -12.46
N ILE A 173 12.61 -1.53 -11.94
CA ILE A 173 13.40 -2.50 -12.75
C ILE A 173 12.48 -3.39 -13.60
N GLY A 174 11.34 -3.81 -13.05
CA GLY A 174 10.36 -4.63 -13.77
C GLY A 174 9.66 -3.91 -14.93
N LEU A 175 9.59 -2.57 -14.90
CA LEU A 175 8.99 -1.74 -15.96
C LEU A 175 10.04 -1.19 -16.93
N ARG A 176 11.28 -1.03 -16.46
CA ARG A 176 12.35 -0.26 -17.09
C ARG A 176 12.56 -0.61 -18.57
N GLU A 177 12.56 -1.89 -18.92
CA GLU A 177 12.80 -2.32 -20.31
C GLU A 177 11.69 -1.86 -21.26
N ALA A 178 10.43 -2.03 -20.86
CA ALA A 178 9.28 -1.62 -21.67
C ALA A 178 9.20 -0.08 -21.79
N GLU A 179 9.45 0.63 -20.70
CA GLU A 179 9.43 2.10 -20.69
C GLU A 179 10.62 2.69 -21.47
N ALA A 180 11.80 2.05 -21.42
CA ALA A 180 12.95 2.45 -22.24
C ALA A 180 12.65 2.32 -23.73
N ALA A 181 12.05 1.20 -24.14
CA ALA A 181 11.66 0.98 -25.53
C ALA A 181 10.65 2.02 -26.02
N ASP A 182 9.62 2.32 -25.23
CA ASP A 182 8.61 3.35 -25.54
C ASP A 182 9.22 4.75 -25.65
N TYR A 183 10.05 5.14 -24.69
CA TYR A 183 10.69 6.46 -24.67
C TYR A 183 11.64 6.65 -25.86
N THR A 184 12.43 5.63 -26.20
CA THR A 184 13.34 5.66 -27.35
C THR A 184 12.61 5.63 -28.69
N ALA A 185 11.48 4.93 -28.79
CA ALA A 185 10.63 4.97 -29.99
C ALA A 185 10.07 6.38 -30.27
N GLN A 186 9.91 7.19 -29.23
CA GLN A 186 9.50 8.60 -29.30
C GLN A 186 10.69 9.57 -29.49
N GLY A 187 11.86 9.05 -29.86
CA GLY A 187 13.07 9.83 -30.16
C GLY A 187 13.85 10.31 -28.94
N GLY A 188 13.56 9.78 -27.74
CA GLY A 188 14.26 10.14 -26.49
C GLY A 188 15.50 9.27 -26.22
N GLU A 189 16.46 9.82 -25.47
CA GLU A 189 17.67 9.12 -25.00
C GLU A 189 17.45 8.59 -23.58
N PHE A 190 16.81 7.41 -23.44
CA PHE A 190 16.34 6.93 -22.14
C PHE A 190 17.43 6.83 -21.08
N THR A 191 18.62 6.30 -21.40
CA THR A 191 19.72 6.16 -20.43
C THR A 191 20.13 7.49 -19.80
N ARG A 192 20.07 8.58 -20.57
CA ARG A 192 20.39 9.94 -20.10
C ARG A 192 19.27 10.53 -19.27
N ASP A 193 18.03 10.30 -19.70
CA ASP A 193 16.83 10.95 -19.18
C ASP A 193 16.11 10.14 -18.08
N GLU A 194 16.53 8.89 -17.85
CA GLU A 194 15.84 7.90 -17.02
C GLU A 194 15.50 8.45 -15.63
N ASN A 195 16.43 9.17 -14.99
CA ASN A 195 16.20 9.68 -13.64
C ASN A 195 15.08 10.73 -13.60
N ASP A 196 15.02 11.63 -14.57
CA ASP A 196 13.95 12.63 -14.66
C ASP A 196 12.63 11.99 -15.08
N TYR A 197 12.69 11.10 -16.08
CA TYR A 197 11.55 10.36 -16.59
C TYR A 197 10.89 9.52 -15.49
N ARG A 198 11.67 8.73 -14.75
CA ARG A 198 11.19 7.94 -13.62
C ARG A 198 10.52 8.79 -12.55
N ARG A 199 11.16 9.91 -12.17
CA ARG A 199 10.59 10.84 -11.17
C ARG A 199 9.23 11.38 -11.61
N GLY A 200 9.10 11.72 -12.89
CA GLY A 200 7.81 12.12 -13.47
C GLY A 200 6.78 11.00 -13.40
N PHE A 201 7.17 9.78 -13.78
CA PHE A 201 6.30 8.60 -13.76
C PHE A 201 5.78 8.30 -12.36
N GLU A 202 6.66 8.24 -11.36
CA GLU A 202 6.30 8.01 -9.96
C GLU A 202 5.42 9.16 -9.42
N ALA A 203 5.71 10.41 -9.80
CA ALA A 203 4.89 11.56 -9.44
C ALA A 203 3.45 11.42 -9.95
N ALA A 204 3.22 10.89 -11.15
CA ALA A 204 1.87 10.65 -11.67
C ALA A 204 1.09 9.61 -10.86
N LEU A 205 1.77 8.58 -10.34
CA LEU A 205 1.14 7.54 -9.54
C LEU A 205 0.73 8.03 -8.14
N SER A 206 1.48 8.98 -7.57
CA SER A 206 1.18 9.53 -6.25
C SER A 206 -0.03 10.48 -6.22
N VAL A 207 -0.45 11.03 -7.36
CA VAL A 207 -1.44 12.13 -7.43
C VAL A 207 -2.79 11.75 -8.05
N GLY A 208 -3.09 10.44 -8.11
CA GLY A 208 -4.45 9.94 -8.34
C GLY A 208 -5.01 10.14 -9.76
N GLY A 209 -4.20 10.54 -10.74
CA GLY A 209 -4.63 10.74 -12.13
C GLY A 209 -5.07 12.17 -12.49
N ARG A 210 -4.72 13.17 -11.69
CA ARG A 210 -4.86 14.59 -12.07
C ARG A 210 -3.91 14.95 -13.21
N ALA A 211 -4.30 15.87 -14.10
CA ALA A 211 -3.46 16.30 -15.22
C ALA A 211 -2.19 17.03 -14.78
N TYR A 212 -1.11 16.95 -15.57
CA TYR A 212 0.15 17.65 -15.27
C TYR A 212 -0.05 19.15 -15.00
N ALA A 213 -0.86 19.81 -15.81
CA ALA A 213 -1.16 21.24 -15.70
C ALA A 213 -1.95 21.60 -14.43
N GLU A 214 -2.81 20.70 -13.94
CA GLU A 214 -3.53 20.88 -12.67
C GLU A 214 -2.59 20.80 -11.46
N MET A 215 -1.43 20.19 -11.65
CA MET A 215 -0.44 19.90 -10.63
C MET A 215 0.78 20.83 -10.66
N ASP A 216 0.78 21.87 -11.51
CA ASP A 216 1.96 22.74 -11.74
C ASP A 216 2.58 23.24 -10.42
N GLN A 217 1.78 23.82 -9.53
CA GLN A 217 2.29 24.40 -8.29
C GLN A 217 2.90 23.35 -7.35
N GLU A 218 2.25 22.20 -7.21
CA GLU A 218 2.68 21.12 -6.32
C GLU A 218 3.92 20.40 -6.86
N LEU A 219 3.94 20.08 -8.17
CA LEU A 219 5.07 19.43 -8.81
C LEU A 219 6.30 20.34 -8.84
N ARG A 220 6.11 21.64 -9.06
CA ARG A 220 7.20 22.63 -9.01
C ARG A 220 7.80 22.73 -7.60
N ALA A 221 6.96 22.67 -6.57
CA ALA A 221 7.42 22.70 -5.18
C ALA A 221 8.17 21.41 -4.80
N ARG A 222 7.70 20.24 -5.25
CA ARG A 222 8.27 18.93 -4.90
C ARG A 222 9.49 18.54 -5.74
N TYR A 223 9.56 18.98 -6.99
CA TYR A 223 10.61 18.62 -7.94
C TYR A 223 11.21 19.85 -8.65
N PRO A 224 11.75 20.85 -7.93
CA PRO A 224 12.19 22.11 -8.53
C PRO A 224 13.24 21.93 -9.64
N ASP A 225 14.12 20.92 -9.52
CA ASP A 225 15.22 20.69 -10.46
C ASP A 225 14.83 19.84 -11.69
N ALA A 226 13.68 19.16 -11.64
CA ALA A 226 13.24 18.21 -12.66
C ALA A 226 11.93 18.63 -13.34
N TYR A 227 11.06 19.37 -12.67
CA TYR A 227 9.73 19.77 -13.16
C TYR A 227 9.75 20.43 -14.55
N ALA A 228 10.75 21.26 -14.83
CA ALA A 228 10.86 21.96 -16.11
C ALA A 228 11.43 21.09 -17.25
N ARG A 229 11.94 19.88 -16.94
CA ARG A 229 12.58 19.01 -17.92
C ARG A 229 11.55 18.22 -18.70
N GLU A 230 11.78 18.11 -20.00
CA GLU A 230 10.87 17.37 -20.90
C GLU A 230 10.73 15.90 -20.50
N ALA A 231 11.83 15.26 -20.10
CA ALA A 231 11.86 13.88 -19.62
C ALA A 231 10.89 13.66 -18.45
N PHE A 232 10.87 14.57 -17.47
CA PHE A 232 9.96 14.51 -16.32
C PHE A 232 8.50 14.59 -16.75
N ARG A 233 8.17 15.55 -17.64
CA ARG A 233 6.80 15.69 -18.15
C ARG A 233 6.35 14.43 -18.93
N ARG A 234 7.19 13.91 -19.82
CA ARG A 234 6.92 12.68 -20.58
C ARG A 234 6.71 11.48 -19.64
N GLY A 235 7.55 11.37 -18.62
CA GLY A 235 7.41 10.34 -17.58
C GLY A 235 6.07 10.44 -16.86
N TYR A 236 5.67 11.65 -16.48
CA TYR A 236 4.38 11.87 -15.82
C TYR A 236 3.19 11.48 -16.70
N GLU A 237 3.16 11.95 -17.94
CA GLU A 237 2.10 11.60 -18.91
C GLU A 237 2.02 10.07 -19.12
N ARG A 238 3.18 9.39 -19.17
CA ARG A 238 3.24 7.94 -19.29
C ARG A 238 2.76 7.21 -18.03
N GLY A 239 3.10 7.72 -16.85
CA GLY A 239 2.62 7.20 -15.57
C GLY A 239 1.10 7.31 -15.41
N GLN A 240 0.49 8.39 -15.93
CA GLN A 240 -0.97 8.51 -15.99
C GLN A 240 -1.58 7.44 -16.89
N ALA A 241 -1.06 7.26 -18.11
CA ALA A 241 -1.54 6.24 -19.04
C ALA A 241 -1.41 4.83 -18.43
N TYR A 242 -0.31 4.56 -17.71
CA TYR A 242 -0.11 3.31 -16.98
C TYR A 242 -1.18 3.10 -15.89
N ALA A 243 -1.45 4.11 -15.07
CA ALA A 243 -2.48 4.04 -14.03
C ALA A 243 -3.88 3.81 -14.62
N GLU A 244 -4.21 4.48 -15.73
CA GLU A 244 -5.48 4.29 -16.45
C GLU A 244 -5.63 2.89 -17.05
N ALA A 245 -4.56 2.36 -17.66
CA ALA A 245 -4.55 1.00 -18.19
C ALA A 245 -4.81 -0.03 -17.10
N ARG A 246 -4.18 0.12 -15.93
CA ARG A 246 -4.44 -0.74 -14.76
C ARG A 246 -5.87 -0.66 -14.27
N ARG A 247 -6.45 0.54 -14.20
CA ARG A 247 -7.86 0.74 -13.79
C ARG A 247 -8.83 0.08 -14.75
N ARG A 248 -8.58 0.17 -16.07
CA ARG A 248 -9.41 -0.50 -17.08
C ARG A 248 -9.31 -2.02 -16.99
N GLY A 249 -8.10 -2.56 -16.82
CA GLY A 249 -7.90 -4.01 -16.63
C GLY A 249 -8.59 -4.55 -15.39
N ALA A 250 -8.55 -3.81 -14.27
CA ALA A 250 -9.21 -4.19 -13.02
C ALA A 250 -10.75 -4.14 -13.06
N ARG A 251 -11.35 -3.43 -14.03
CA ARG A 251 -12.82 -3.41 -14.23
C ARG A 251 -13.33 -4.53 -15.13
N ALA A 252 -12.43 -5.19 -15.87
CA ALA A 252 -12.77 -6.23 -16.84
C ALA A 252 -12.59 -7.66 -16.28
N ALA A 253 -11.96 -7.80 -15.12
CA ALA A 253 -11.78 -9.04 -14.38
C ALA A 253 -12.82 -9.15 -13.25
#